data_AF-A0A960DWR3-F1
#
_entry.id   AF-A0A960DWR3-F1
#
_cell.length_a   1.000
_cell.length_b   1.000
_cell.length_c   1.000
_cell.angle_alpha   90.00
_cell.angle_beta   90.00
_cell.angle_gamma   90.00
#
_symmetry.space_group_name_H-M   'P 1'
#
loop_
_entity.id
_entity.type
_entity.pdbx_description
1 polymer ?
#
loop_
_entity_poly.entity_id
_entity_poly.type
_entity_poly.pdbx_seq_one_letter_code
_entity_poly.pdbx_strand_id
1 'polypeptide(L)'
;MRVRHLLALAATGSALLVVPLAEPAAAAVTASTSGTTLTITMTGNGSAPIACVGGKVAVAAVVAAPALACGSLTAVTVTGDSGNQTLDLRDLSAAGFSGTTTTNVSMGGGTDQVTEGPGVDTIDLGDGGDILTLLAVGPPNASVSLGASTDDRLDVQGGDGDDTIAVTASSPTTSIAFSGATTTTRSATGAEYLYLFGGKGDDHLSTTGIVAGTTLSTVILRGEDGDDVLTGGNGAETLYGNGGTNELRSGGGADGIWTESSTDLVDTGADSILDYVYDTTSYRIDRDLDHLGAEDSFHVQANRSDVVTRIRPTGTPGEQRWTVSLHRTGQLVFPAGAAGLLAPSHFTSGAPNHRSLVDVVAGPRVVDGVGANGGPNLLDVTVPSGGWEVTTAGPDNDVVGVSPDDSTYQYVRMGRTADYRVHGPWTDRNRGFAHRATRDLLFRFASDGELEALDAALDGGSATRAQVTALLMGSDEYRGLDVDRVFLTYLRRAADPGGRTYWINSIRNGKALWRFRAQLFGSSEYFTKAGGTNAAYVLSAYQDVLGRRPDPSGQAYWTNKLNNGADRGSVALQFINSPEARRRLVDDQFLRFLDRYPTAAEQTTWVAQIPSSDGEQRLVAFLVNSSAYFTRD
;
A
#
# COMPACT_ATOMS: atom_id res chain seq x y z
N MET A 1 -3.60 14.62 33.68
CA MET A 1 -4.57 15.45 32.92
C MET A 1 -4.85 14.70 31.63
N ARG A 2 -6.08 14.19 31.47
CA ARG A 2 -6.50 13.34 30.35
C ARG A 2 -7.38 14.17 29.43
N VAL A 3 -7.06 14.24 28.14
CA VAL A 3 -8.03 14.54 27.08
C VAL A 3 -8.08 13.31 26.18
N ARG A 4 -9.16 12.54 26.32
CA ARG A 4 -9.55 11.46 25.40
C ARG A 4 -10.46 12.09 24.35
N HIS A 5 -10.14 11.97 23.07
CA HIS A 5 -11.11 12.15 21.99
C HIS A 5 -11.60 10.78 21.54
N LEU A 6 -12.74 10.37 22.11
CA LEU A 6 -13.59 9.30 21.62
C LEU A 6 -14.64 9.96 20.70
N LEU A 7 -14.63 9.63 19.41
CA LEU A 7 -15.78 9.87 18.53
C LEU A 7 -16.92 8.95 19.00
N ALA A 8 -17.91 9.53 19.67
CA ALA A 8 -19.20 8.89 19.94
C ALA A 8 -20.23 9.41 18.92
N LEU A 9 -20.76 8.49 18.13
CA LEU A 9 -21.87 8.73 17.21
C LEU A 9 -23.15 8.93 18.04
N ALA A 10 -23.62 10.17 18.17
CA ALA A 10 -24.88 10.50 18.83
C ALA A 10 -26.02 10.57 17.80
N ALA A 11 -26.94 9.60 17.85
CA ALA A 11 -28.21 9.68 17.14
C ALA A 11 -29.19 10.54 17.95
N THR A 12 -29.42 11.78 17.51
CA THR A 12 -30.47 12.65 18.05
C THR A 12 -31.78 12.41 17.29
N GLY A 13 -32.80 11.95 18.01
CA GLY A 13 -34.17 11.91 17.52
C GLY A 13 -34.82 13.28 17.64
N SER A 14 -35.02 13.95 16.50
CA SER A 14 -35.82 15.17 16.39
C SER A 14 -36.96 14.93 15.42
N ALA A 15 -38.20 15.09 15.88
CA ALA A 15 -39.40 15.02 15.05
C ALA A 15 -39.39 16.15 14.01
N LEU A 16 -39.34 15.77 12.73
CA LEU A 16 -39.33 16.70 11.60
C LEU A 16 -40.75 17.25 11.36
N LEU A 17 -40.88 18.58 11.48
CA LEU A 17 -41.97 19.34 10.88
C LEU A 17 -41.77 19.26 9.35
N VAL A 18 -42.67 18.58 8.64
CA VAL A 18 -42.63 18.51 7.17
C VAL A 18 -43.15 19.83 6.61
N VAL A 19 -42.22 20.75 6.36
CA VAL A 19 -42.43 21.87 5.42
C VAL A 19 -42.16 21.29 4.03
N PRO A 20 -43.05 21.46 3.04
CA PRO A 20 -42.74 21.04 1.68
C PRO A 20 -41.54 21.86 1.18
N LEU A 21 -40.38 21.19 1.05
CA LEU A 21 -39.27 21.70 0.26
C LEU A 21 -39.78 21.84 -1.17
N ALA A 22 -39.57 23.02 -1.77
CA ALA A 22 -39.76 23.19 -3.19
C ALA A 22 -39.00 22.08 -3.92
N GLU A 23 -39.67 21.37 -4.83
CA GLU A 23 -38.98 20.42 -5.70
C GLU A 23 -37.83 21.17 -6.40
N PRO A 24 -36.59 20.64 -6.40
CA PRO A 24 -35.53 21.22 -7.21
C PRO A 24 -36.03 21.23 -8.66
N ALA A 25 -35.91 22.39 -9.32
CA ALA A 25 -36.30 22.52 -10.72
C ALA A 25 -35.66 21.38 -11.52
N ALA A 26 -36.47 20.69 -12.34
CA ALA A 26 -35.97 19.61 -13.18
C ALA A 26 -34.82 20.16 -14.03
N ALA A 27 -33.65 19.51 -13.94
CA ALA A 27 -32.47 19.98 -14.64
C ALA A 27 -32.74 20.07 -16.15
N ALA A 28 -32.52 21.25 -16.74
CA ALA A 28 -32.71 21.47 -18.15
C ALA A 28 -31.37 21.85 -18.80
N VAL A 29 -30.94 21.01 -19.75
CA VAL A 29 -29.83 21.30 -20.66
C VAL A 29 -30.42 21.73 -21.99
N THR A 30 -30.11 22.94 -22.44
CA THR A 30 -30.51 23.43 -23.75
C THR A 30 -29.28 23.67 -24.61
N ALA A 31 -29.38 23.35 -25.91
CA ALA A 31 -28.29 23.51 -26.86
C ALA A 31 -28.81 24.16 -28.13
N SER A 32 -28.15 25.25 -28.55
CA SER A 32 -28.44 25.95 -29.81
C SER A 32 -27.16 26.19 -30.59
N THR A 33 -27.28 26.38 -31.90
CA THR A 33 -26.10 26.71 -32.74
C THR A 33 -26.32 28.00 -33.50
N SER A 34 -25.22 28.69 -33.80
CA SER A 34 -25.20 29.86 -34.66
C SER A 34 -23.89 29.92 -35.43
N GLY A 35 -23.97 29.86 -36.76
CA GLY A 35 -22.76 29.75 -37.60
C GLY A 35 -21.99 28.46 -37.29
N THR A 36 -20.77 28.60 -36.78
CA THR A 36 -19.88 27.50 -36.37
C THR A 36 -19.76 27.36 -34.85
N THR A 37 -20.63 28.02 -34.10
CA THR A 37 -20.63 28.05 -32.63
C THR A 37 -21.79 27.25 -32.05
N LEU A 38 -21.50 26.45 -31.03
CA LEU A 38 -22.48 25.78 -30.17
C LEU A 38 -22.64 26.57 -28.86
N THR A 39 -23.87 26.80 -28.42
CA THR A 39 -24.18 27.40 -27.11
C THR A 39 -24.99 26.41 -26.28
N ILE A 40 -24.50 26.10 -25.08
CA ILE A 40 -25.11 25.19 -24.11
C ILE A 40 -25.49 26.01 -22.87
N THR A 41 -26.73 25.85 -22.41
CA THR A 41 -27.16 26.37 -21.11
C THR A 41 -27.63 25.22 -20.23
N MET A 42 -27.03 25.10 -19.05
CA MET A 42 -27.35 24.11 -18.03
C MET A 42 -28.10 24.81 -16.89
N THR A 43 -29.15 24.16 -16.39
CA THR A 43 -29.90 24.63 -15.22
C THR A 43 -30.18 23.46 -14.28
N GLY A 44 -30.07 23.69 -12.98
CA GLY A 44 -30.13 22.65 -11.96
C GLY A 44 -28.96 21.65 -12.07
N ASN A 45 -29.11 20.50 -11.42
CA ASN A 45 -28.05 19.49 -11.36
C ASN A 45 -28.05 18.62 -12.61
N GLY A 46 -26.98 18.63 -13.41
CA GLY A 46 -26.98 17.86 -14.67
C GLY A 46 -25.63 17.81 -15.38
N SER A 47 -25.57 17.04 -16.46
CA SER A 47 -24.38 16.93 -17.31
C SER A 47 -24.72 17.25 -18.77
N ALA A 48 -23.75 17.80 -19.48
CA ALA A 48 -23.90 18.17 -20.89
C ALA A 48 -22.85 17.46 -21.77
N PRO A 49 -22.91 16.13 -21.92
CA PRO A 49 -21.97 15.41 -22.77
C PRO A 49 -22.16 15.84 -24.23
N ILE A 50 -21.05 16.16 -24.91
CA ILE A 50 -21.05 16.60 -26.31
C ILE A 50 -20.68 15.40 -27.18
N ALA A 51 -21.42 15.16 -28.24
CA ALA A 51 -21.15 14.02 -29.12
C ALA A 51 -21.42 14.36 -30.59
N CYS A 52 -20.80 13.59 -31.49
CA CYS A 52 -21.12 13.62 -32.90
C CYS A 52 -22.10 12.49 -33.25
N VAL A 53 -23.39 12.79 -33.35
CA VAL A 53 -24.44 11.80 -33.64
C VAL A 53 -24.94 11.98 -35.07
N GLY A 54 -24.72 10.98 -35.91
CA GLY A 54 -25.10 11.04 -37.34
C GLY A 54 -24.43 12.18 -38.10
N GLY A 55 -23.18 12.53 -37.73
CA GLY A 55 -22.41 13.63 -38.34
C GLY A 55 -22.82 15.03 -37.87
N LYS A 56 -23.74 15.13 -36.90
CA LYS A 56 -24.24 16.40 -36.36
C LYS A 56 -23.89 16.54 -34.88
N VAL A 57 -23.64 17.77 -34.46
CA VAL A 57 -23.38 18.11 -33.06
C VAL A 57 -24.62 17.82 -32.23
N ALA A 58 -24.46 17.02 -31.17
CA ALA A 58 -25.48 16.70 -30.21
C ALA A 58 -24.98 16.95 -28.78
N VAL A 59 -25.89 17.36 -27.89
CA VAL A 59 -25.64 17.57 -26.47
C VAL A 59 -26.67 16.76 -25.69
N ALA A 60 -26.24 15.98 -24.71
CA ALA A 60 -27.12 15.07 -23.96
C ALA A 60 -27.99 14.18 -24.88
N ALA A 61 -27.38 13.66 -25.95
CA ALA A 61 -28.01 12.86 -27.02
C ALA A 61 -29.10 13.57 -27.86
N VAL A 62 -29.26 14.88 -27.71
CA VAL A 62 -30.19 15.69 -28.53
C VAL A 62 -29.39 16.50 -29.55
N VAL A 63 -29.72 16.35 -30.84
CA VAL A 63 -29.09 17.15 -31.91
C VAL A 63 -29.41 18.62 -31.68
N ALA A 64 -28.37 19.46 -31.58
CA ALA A 64 -28.54 20.89 -31.37
C ALA A 64 -29.28 21.53 -32.54
N ALA A 65 -30.07 22.57 -32.25
CA ALA A 65 -30.90 23.25 -33.25
C ALA A 65 -30.46 24.72 -33.40
N PRO A 66 -30.22 25.22 -34.63
CA PRO A 66 -30.14 24.50 -35.91
C PRO A 66 -29.06 23.40 -35.94
N ALA A 67 -29.18 22.43 -36.85
CA ALA A 67 -28.22 21.34 -36.97
C ALA A 67 -26.88 21.82 -37.51
N LEU A 68 -25.80 21.61 -36.76
CA LEU A 68 -24.42 21.91 -37.16
C LEU A 68 -23.67 20.60 -37.44
N ALA A 69 -22.90 20.58 -38.54
CA ALA A 69 -22.00 19.46 -38.83
C ALA A 69 -20.82 19.47 -37.86
N CYS A 70 -20.45 18.30 -37.31
CA CYS A 70 -19.38 18.21 -36.29
C CYS A 70 -18.05 18.78 -36.78
N GLY A 71 -17.67 18.52 -38.04
CA GLY A 71 -16.43 19.03 -38.63
C GLY A 71 -16.41 20.55 -38.90
N SER A 72 -17.54 21.24 -38.72
CA SER A 72 -17.65 22.69 -38.85
C SER A 72 -17.71 23.43 -37.52
N LEU A 73 -17.71 22.71 -36.39
CA LEU A 73 -17.69 23.31 -35.05
C LEU A 73 -16.31 23.95 -34.80
N THR A 74 -16.30 25.23 -34.43
CA THR A 74 -15.06 25.97 -34.11
C THR A 74 -15.08 26.59 -32.72
N ALA A 75 -16.27 26.78 -32.13
CA ALA A 75 -16.38 27.34 -30.78
C ALA A 75 -17.55 26.74 -29.99
N VAL A 76 -17.39 26.60 -28.68
CA VAL A 76 -18.44 26.19 -27.74
C VAL A 76 -18.55 27.24 -26.64
N THR A 77 -19.76 27.64 -26.29
CA THR A 77 -20.04 28.47 -25.12
C THR A 77 -20.94 27.69 -24.17
N VAL A 78 -20.56 27.56 -22.91
CA VAL A 78 -21.33 26.87 -21.88
C VAL A 78 -21.64 27.84 -20.75
N THR A 79 -22.90 27.92 -20.35
CA THR A 79 -23.35 28.70 -19.20
C THR A 79 -24.13 27.81 -18.23
N GLY A 80 -23.71 27.76 -16.97
CA GLY A 80 -24.40 27.06 -15.89
C GLY A 80 -25.27 27.97 -15.01
N ASP A 81 -25.66 27.44 -13.86
CA ASP A 81 -26.45 28.14 -12.85
C ASP A 81 -25.93 27.80 -11.44
N SER A 82 -26.77 27.81 -10.40
CA SER A 82 -26.33 27.48 -9.04
C SER A 82 -26.42 25.97 -8.70
N GLY A 83 -26.67 25.10 -9.69
CA GLY A 83 -26.78 23.66 -9.53
C GLY A 83 -25.47 22.93 -9.84
N ASN A 84 -25.31 21.71 -9.34
CA ASN A 84 -24.09 20.93 -9.52
C ASN A 84 -24.00 20.35 -10.94
N GLN A 85 -23.01 20.76 -11.71
CA GLN A 85 -22.96 20.48 -13.14
C GLN A 85 -21.67 19.77 -13.56
N THR A 86 -21.75 18.99 -14.64
CA THR A 86 -20.58 18.27 -15.18
C THR A 86 -20.43 18.47 -16.69
N LEU A 87 -19.23 18.82 -17.11
CA LEU A 87 -18.85 19.06 -18.49
C LEU A 87 -17.51 18.37 -18.82
N ASP A 88 -17.52 17.44 -19.76
CA ASP A 88 -16.29 16.82 -20.28
C ASP A 88 -16.06 17.31 -21.72
N LEU A 89 -15.03 18.13 -21.90
CA LEU A 89 -14.69 18.70 -23.21
C LEU A 89 -13.73 17.80 -24.00
N ARG A 90 -13.23 16.70 -23.44
CA ARG A 90 -12.40 15.73 -24.18
C ARG A 90 -13.13 15.11 -25.34
N ASP A 91 -14.45 15.01 -25.26
CA ASP A 91 -15.30 14.50 -26.34
C ASP A 91 -15.16 15.33 -27.64
N LEU A 92 -14.71 16.59 -27.56
CA LEU A 92 -14.41 17.43 -28.72
C LEU A 92 -13.15 16.98 -29.49
N SER A 93 -12.35 16.07 -28.91
CA SER A 93 -11.25 15.38 -29.60
C SER A 93 -11.68 14.07 -30.28
N ALA A 94 -12.94 13.63 -30.09
CA ALA A 94 -13.45 12.38 -30.64
C ALA A 94 -13.60 12.43 -32.17
N ALA A 95 -13.60 11.23 -32.78
CA ALA A 95 -13.76 11.07 -34.22
C ALA A 95 -15.04 11.75 -34.74
N GLY A 96 -14.88 12.77 -35.60
CA GLY A 96 -15.98 13.54 -36.18
C GLY A 96 -15.82 15.04 -35.99
N PHE A 97 -15.08 15.47 -34.97
CA PHE A 97 -14.62 16.85 -34.81
C PHE A 97 -13.25 16.99 -35.48
N SER A 98 -13.11 17.93 -36.42
CA SER A 98 -11.93 18.02 -37.30
C SER A 98 -11.07 19.28 -37.09
N GLY A 99 -11.36 20.09 -36.06
CA GLY A 99 -10.64 21.32 -35.75
C GLY A 99 -10.48 21.54 -34.25
N THR A 100 -9.50 22.36 -33.86
CA THR A 100 -9.35 22.86 -32.49
C THR A 100 -10.51 23.79 -32.18
N THR A 101 -11.31 23.42 -31.18
CA THR A 101 -12.52 24.13 -30.79
C THR A 101 -12.22 25.00 -29.58
N THR A 102 -12.34 26.32 -29.69
CA THR A 102 -12.18 27.21 -28.53
C THR A 102 -13.43 27.13 -27.65
N THR A 103 -13.26 26.91 -26.35
CA THR A 103 -14.41 26.88 -25.42
C THR A 103 -14.43 28.09 -24.49
N ASN A 104 -15.63 28.57 -24.17
CA ASN A 104 -15.87 29.60 -23.17
C ASN A 104 -16.91 29.07 -22.18
N VAL A 105 -16.48 28.77 -20.97
CA VAL A 105 -17.25 28.07 -19.93
C VAL A 105 -17.42 29.00 -18.74
N SER A 106 -18.67 29.18 -18.31
CA SER A 106 -19.04 29.91 -17.09
C SER A 106 -20.08 29.07 -16.34
N MET A 107 -19.70 28.39 -15.26
CA MET A 107 -20.59 27.41 -14.61
C MET A 107 -21.50 28.04 -13.54
N GLY A 108 -21.05 29.10 -12.87
CA GLY A 108 -21.90 29.89 -11.99
C GLY A 108 -21.64 29.56 -10.53
N GLY A 109 -22.44 28.74 -9.90
CA GLY A 109 -22.09 28.26 -8.58
C GLY A 109 -22.66 26.87 -8.28
N GLY A 110 -22.30 26.32 -7.13
CA GLY A 110 -22.58 24.91 -6.84
C GLY A 110 -21.29 24.11 -6.81
N THR A 111 -21.36 22.81 -6.99
CA THR A 111 -20.15 21.98 -7.13
C THR A 111 -20.08 21.49 -8.56
N ASP A 112 -19.23 22.14 -9.34
CA ASP A 112 -19.10 21.91 -10.76
C ASP A 112 -17.83 21.13 -11.09
N GLN A 113 -17.94 20.29 -12.12
CA GLN A 113 -16.82 19.49 -12.59
C GLN A 113 -16.60 19.71 -14.09
N VAL A 114 -15.42 20.21 -14.44
CA VAL A 114 -15.04 20.47 -15.84
C VAL A 114 -13.75 19.74 -16.17
N THR A 115 -13.71 19.05 -17.30
CA THR A 115 -12.46 18.56 -17.92
C THR A 115 -12.20 19.34 -19.18
N GLU A 116 -10.98 19.88 -19.33
CA GLU A 116 -10.64 20.75 -20.46
C GLU A 116 -10.58 20.02 -21.82
N GLY A 117 -10.67 20.81 -22.88
CA GLY A 117 -10.68 20.32 -24.26
C GLY A 117 -9.33 20.50 -24.97
N PRO A 118 -9.26 20.15 -26.26
CA PRO A 118 -8.05 20.29 -27.07
C PRO A 118 -7.79 21.74 -27.56
N GLY A 119 -8.61 22.70 -27.15
CA GLY A 119 -8.64 24.07 -27.67
C GLY A 119 -7.90 25.08 -26.81
N VAL A 120 -8.01 26.36 -27.18
CA VAL A 120 -7.68 27.48 -26.28
C VAL A 120 -8.96 27.83 -25.54
N ASP A 121 -8.98 27.57 -24.24
CA ASP A 121 -10.21 27.65 -23.45
C ASP A 121 -10.21 28.86 -22.49
N THR A 122 -11.40 29.38 -22.23
CA THR A 122 -11.70 30.32 -21.14
C THR A 122 -12.64 29.60 -20.20
N ILE A 123 -12.22 29.35 -18.96
CA ILE A 123 -13.00 28.58 -17.98
C ILE A 123 -13.14 29.41 -16.70
N ASP A 124 -14.37 29.54 -16.22
CA ASP A 124 -14.75 30.18 -14.96
C ASP A 124 -15.79 29.29 -14.28
N LEU A 125 -15.44 28.64 -13.16
CA LEU A 125 -16.35 27.71 -12.47
C LEU A 125 -17.27 28.48 -11.53
N GLY A 126 -16.72 29.41 -10.74
CA GLY A 126 -17.47 30.46 -10.10
C GLY A 126 -17.46 30.31 -8.58
N ASP A 127 -18.62 30.33 -7.92
CA ASP A 127 -18.70 30.16 -6.47
C ASP A 127 -19.08 28.71 -6.11
N GLY A 128 -18.20 28.01 -5.40
CA GLY A 128 -18.54 26.74 -4.76
C GLY A 128 -17.37 25.78 -4.60
N GLY A 129 -17.63 24.48 -4.55
CA GLY A 129 -16.55 23.51 -4.38
C GLY A 129 -16.31 22.82 -5.70
N ASP A 130 -15.41 23.33 -6.53
CA ASP A 130 -15.31 22.95 -7.94
C ASP A 130 -14.12 22.02 -8.23
N ILE A 131 -14.24 21.27 -9.32
CA ILE A 131 -13.19 20.35 -9.80
C ILE A 131 -12.87 20.67 -11.26
N LEU A 132 -11.62 21.06 -11.52
CA LEU A 132 -11.11 21.24 -12.86
C LEU A 132 -10.04 20.21 -13.19
N THR A 133 -10.14 19.55 -14.34
CA THR A 133 -9.08 18.69 -14.88
C THR A 133 -8.40 19.34 -16.09
N LEU A 134 -7.11 19.60 -15.97
CA LEU A 134 -6.21 20.03 -17.03
C LEU A 134 -5.44 18.82 -17.60
N LEU A 135 -5.18 18.85 -18.91
CA LEU A 135 -4.50 17.82 -19.68
C LEU A 135 -3.18 18.36 -20.22
N ALA A 136 -2.15 17.51 -20.32
CA ALA A 136 -0.86 17.88 -20.89
C ALA A 136 -0.93 18.31 -22.37
N VAL A 137 -1.99 17.92 -23.09
CA VAL A 137 -2.11 18.09 -24.55
C VAL A 137 -2.86 19.35 -24.96
N GLY A 138 -2.47 19.96 -26.07
CA GLY A 138 -3.13 21.14 -26.66
C GLY A 138 -2.45 22.47 -26.31
N PRO A 139 -2.96 23.59 -26.85
CA PRO A 139 -2.43 24.92 -26.56
C PRO A 139 -2.77 25.38 -25.13
N PRO A 140 -2.03 26.34 -24.56
CA PRO A 140 -2.40 26.96 -23.29
C PRO A 140 -3.77 27.65 -23.35
N ASN A 141 -4.52 27.56 -22.26
CA ASN A 141 -5.78 28.26 -22.08
C ASN A 141 -5.59 29.78 -22.04
N ALA A 142 -6.63 30.50 -22.45
CA ALA A 142 -6.65 31.96 -22.37
C ALA A 142 -6.81 32.42 -20.90
N SER A 143 -7.66 31.76 -20.13
CA SER A 143 -7.82 31.98 -18.69
C SER A 143 -8.56 30.83 -18.03
N VAL A 144 -8.22 30.55 -16.77
CA VAL A 144 -8.86 29.52 -15.96
C VAL A 144 -9.02 30.04 -14.53
N SER A 145 -10.24 30.02 -14.02
CA SER A 145 -10.60 30.39 -12.64
C SER A 145 -11.49 29.31 -12.04
N LEU A 146 -11.13 28.81 -10.87
CA LEU A 146 -12.01 27.93 -10.11
C LEU A 146 -12.98 28.77 -9.28
N GLY A 147 -12.52 29.84 -8.65
CA GLY A 147 -13.40 30.67 -7.85
C GLY A 147 -12.69 31.45 -6.77
N ALA A 148 -13.47 32.06 -5.88
CA ALA A 148 -12.98 32.62 -4.62
C ALA A 148 -13.52 31.86 -3.39
N SER A 149 -14.15 30.72 -3.65
CA SER A 149 -14.74 29.79 -2.69
C SER A 149 -13.66 28.94 -2.02
N THR A 150 -14.10 27.94 -1.25
CA THR A 150 -13.22 26.96 -0.62
C THR A 150 -13.61 25.59 -1.11
N ASP A 151 -12.63 24.69 -1.17
CA ASP A 151 -12.76 23.31 -1.65
C ASP A 151 -12.60 23.15 -3.17
N ASP A 152 -11.92 24.10 -3.81
CA ASP A 152 -11.62 24.08 -5.23
C ASP A 152 -10.39 23.20 -5.53
N ARG A 153 -10.58 22.23 -6.43
CA ARG A 153 -9.61 21.20 -6.78
C ARG A 153 -9.18 21.29 -8.24
N LEU A 154 -7.87 21.36 -8.43
CA LEU A 154 -7.20 21.29 -9.72
C LEU A 154 -6.52 19.93 -9.91
N ASP A 155 -7.00 19.17 -10.89
CA ASP A 155 -6.39 17.94 -11.38
C ASP A 155 -5.53 18.24 -12.62
N VAL A 156 -4.34 17.67 -12.68
CA VAL A 156 -3.39 17.81 -13.79
C VAL A 156 -3.00 16.42 -14.26
N GLN A 157 -3.33 16.09 -15.50
CA GLN A 157 -3.14 14.74 -16.06
C GLN A 157 -2.06 14.75 -17.15
N GLY A 158 -1.04 13.91 -16.97
CA GLY A 158 -0.09 13.53 -18.02
C GLY A 158 -0.70 12.57 -19.05
N GLY A 159 0.10 12.24 -20.07
CA GLY A 159 -0.24 11.37 -21.17
C GLY A 159 0.10 9.90 -20.92
N ASP A 160 0.33 9.19 -22.03
CA ASP A 160 0.58 7.75 -22.08
C ASP A 160 2.09 7.42 -22.23
N GLY A 161 2.97 8.42 -22.20
CA GLY A 161 4.42 8.24 -22.21
C GLY A 161 5.10 9.33 -21.40
N ASP A 162 6.40 9.20 -21.19
CA ASP A 162 7.20 9.98 -20.24
C ASP A 162 6.88 11.49 -20.24
N ASP A 163 6.31 11.97 -19.14
CA ASP A 163 5.95 13.36 -18.93
C ASP A 163 6.88 14.04 -17.92
N THR A 164 7.09 15.34 -18.08
CA THR A 164 7.72 16.19 -17.07
C THR A 164 6.78 17.32 -16.69
N ILE A 165 6.24 17.28 -15.48
CA ILE A 165 5.27 18.25 -14.96
C ILE A 165 5.88 18.99 -13.77
N ALA A 166 6.05 20.31 -13.90
CA ALA A 166 6.57 21.16 -12.84
C ALA A 166 5.56 22.24 -12.46
N VAL A 167 5.29 22.37 -11.17
CA VAL A 167 4.32 23.33 -10.64
C VAL A 167 5.01 24.46 -9.89
N THR A 168 4.57 25.68 -10.19
CA THR A 168 4.91 26.90 -9.45
C THR A 168 3.61 27.55 -8.99
N ALA A 169 3.51 27.95 -7.74
CA ALA A 169 2.29 28.58 -7.23
C ALA A 169 2.62 29.83 -6.42
N SER A 170 1.86 30.89 -6.66
CA SER A 170 1.89 32.15 -5.93
C SER A 170 0.46 32.68 -5.87
N SER A 171 -0.11 32.84 -4.67
CA SER A 171 -1.54 33.14 -4.51
C SER A 171 -1.98 34.35 -5.35
N PRO A 172 -3.09 34.24 -6.12
CA PRO A 172 -4.02 33.11 -6.21
C PRO A 172 -3.70 32.12 -7.34
N THR A 173 -2.58 32.28 -8.03
CA THR A 173 -2.27 31.60 -9.29
C THR A 173 -1.39 30.36 -9.08
N THR A 174 -1.84 29.24 -9.63
CA THR A 174 -1.06 28.01 -9.81
C THR A 174 -0.68 27.88 -11.28
N SER A 175 0.61 27.76 -11.59
CA SER A 175 1.15 27.60 -12.93
C SER A 175 1.81 26.23 -13.09
N ILE A 176 1.48 25.55 -14.18
CA ILE A 176 1.85 24.18 -14.49
C ILE A 176 2.64 24.18 -15.79
N ALA A 177 3.91 23.79 -15.72
CA ALA A 177 4.78 23.63 -16.87
C ALA A 177 4.87 22.16 -17.27
N PHE A 178 4.45 21.85 -18.49
CA PHE A 178 4.69 20.55 -19.13
C PHE A 178 5.92 20.67 -20.01
N SER A 179 6.93 19.82 -19.80
CA SER A 179 8.19 19.87 -20.53
C SER A 179 8.43 18.61 -21.34
N GLY A 180 8.64 18.79 -22.65
CA GLY A 180 9.15 17.77 -23.57
C GLY A 180 10.24 18.38 -24.44
N ALA A 181 10.11 18.33 -25.77
CA ALA A 181 11.00 19.09 -26.67
C ALA A 181 10.84 20.62 -26.54
N THR A 182 9.66 21.08 -26.10
CA THR A 182 9.34 22.47 -25.79
C THR A 182 8.51 22.52 -24.51
N THR A 183 8.71 23.54 -23.67
CA THR A 183 7.92 23.73 -22.44
C THR A 183 6.67 24.57 -22.72
N THR A 184 5.51 24.06 -22.33
CA THR A 184 4.23 24.78 -22.36
C THR A 184 3.72 25.02 -20.95
N THR A 185 3.25 26.23 -20.66
CA THR A 185 2.74 26.60 -19.33
C THR A 185 1.25 26.85 -19.37
N ARG A 186 0.52 26.23 -18.45
CA ARG A 186 -0.89 26.51 -18.14
C ARG A 186 -1.00 27.18 -16.78
N SER A 187 -2.06 27.93 -16.54
CA SER A 187 -2.29 28.56 -15.25
C SER A 187 -3.77 28.50 -14.87
N ALA A 188 -4.05 28.37 -13.58
CA ALA A 188 -5.36 28.43 -12.97
C ALA A 188 -5.32 29.29 -11.70
N THR A 189 -6.43 29.94 -11.35
CA THR A 189 -6.56 30.73 -10.13
C THR A 189 -7.59 30.15 -9.17
N GLY A 190 -7.34 30.29 -7.86
CA GLY A 190 -8.30 29.93 -6.82
C GLY A 190 -8.39 28.43 -6.53
N ALA A 191 -7.28 27.70 -6.68
CA ALA A 191 -7.23 26.29 -6.25
C ALA A 191 -6.75 26.17 -4.80
N GLU A 192 -7.39 25.30 -4.02
CA GLU A 192 -6.94 24.89 -2.68
C GLU A 192 -6.41 23.46 -2.64
N TYR A 193 -6.80 22.62 -3.60
CA TYR A 193 -6.34 21.25 -3.76
C TYR A 193 -5.67 21.08 -5.12
N LEU A 194 -4.49 20.47 -5.15
CA LEU A 194 -3.76 20.17 -6.39
C LEU A 194 -3.41 18.70 -6.47
N TYR A 195 -3.80 18.04 -7.56
CA TYR A 195 -3.53 16.63 -7.82
C TYR A 195 -2.79 16.50 -9.15
N LEU A 196 -1.60 15.91 -9.13
CA LEU A 196 -0.80 15.60 -10.30
C LEU A 196 -0.84 14.11 -10.56
N PHE A 197 -1.11 13.72 -11.80
CA PHE A 197 -1.13 12.34 -12.28
C PHE A 197 -0.15 12.23 -13.45
N GLY A 198 0.85 11.35 -13.33
CA GLY A 198 1.83 11.05 -14.38
C GLY A 198 1.19 10.36 -15.56
N GLY A 199 0.57 9.19 -15.32
CA GLY A 199 -0.14 8.44 -16.36
C GLY A 199 0.58 7.13 -16.66
N LYS A 200 0.97 6.95 -17.91
CA LYS A 200 1.87 5.83 -18.26
C LYS A 200 3.22 6.39 -18.69
N GLY A 201 4.26 5.59 -18.54
CA GLY A 201 5.62 6.00 -18.90
C GLY A 201 6.38 6.41 -17.66
N ASP A 202 7.65 6.75 -17.83
CA ASP A 202 8.52 7.10 -16.71
C ASP A 202 8.43 8.61 -16.48
N ASP A 203 7.63 9.02 -15.49
CA ASP A 203 7.21 10.42 -15.32
C ASP A 203 8.04 11.18 -14.29
N HIS A 204 8.20 12.50 -14.49
CA HIS A 204 8.88 13.39 -13.55
C HIS A 204 7.97 14.51 -13.07
N LEU A 205 7.46 14.40 -11.84
CA LEU A 205 6.53 15.36 -11.23
C LEU A 205 7.24 16.19 -10.16
N SER A 206 7.12 17.52 -10.21
CA SER A 206 7.75 18.41 -9.22
C SER A 206 6.85 19.54 -8.74
N THR A 207 6.81 19.75 -7.43
CA THR A 207 6.09 20.85 -6.76
C THR A 207 7.03 21.78 -5.98
N THR A 208 8.34 21.65 -6.19
CA THR A 208 9.39 22.49 -5.55
C THR A 208 9.22 24.00 -5.77
N GLY A 209 8.48 24.39 -6.82
CA GLY A 209 8.17 25.78 -7.14
C GLY A 209 6.99 26.38 -6.35
N ILE A 210 6.33 25.62 -5.48
CA ILE A 210 5.26 26.12 -4.61
C ILE A 210 5.91 26.84 -3.41
N VAL A 211 5.66 28.14 -3.29
CA VAL A 211 6.17 28.95 -2.16
C VAL A 211 5.18 28.97 -0.99
N ALA A 212 5.67 29.30 0.21
CA ALA A 212 4.81 29.47 1.37
C ALA A 212 3.76 30.59 1.18
N GLY A 213 2.58 30.42 1.79
CA GLY A 213 1.49 31.41 1.76
C GLY A 213 0.61 31.34 0.51
N THR A 214 0.63 30.22 -0.21
CA THR A 214 -0.35 29.90 -1.26
C THR A 214 -1.70 29.49 -0.64
N THR A 215 -2.74 29.42 -1.48
CA THR A 215 -4.07 28.89 -1.10
C THR A 215 -4.09 27.36 -1.05
N LEU A 216 -3.08 26.70 -1.62
CA LEU A 216 -2.97 25.24 -1.67
C LEU A 216 -2.77 24.68 -0.26
N SER A 217 -3.75 23.89 0.19
CA SER A 217 -3.76 23.24 1.50
C SER A 217 -3.36 21.76 1.41
N THR A 218 -3.47 21.15 0.23
CA THR A 218 -3.11 19.76 0.00
C THR A 218 -2.62 19.60 -1.43
N VAL A 219 -1.46 18.96 -1.58
CA VAL A 219 -0.84 18.67 -2.88
C VAL A 219 -0.57 17.19 -2.98
N ILE A 220 -1.10 16.53 -4.02
CA ILE A 220 -0.93 15.09 -4.24
C ILE A 220 -0.19 14.85 -5.55
N LEU A 221 0.83 14.00 -5.52
CA LEU A 221 1.58 13.54 -6.69
C LEU A 221 1.37 12.02 -6.84
N ARG A 222 0.98 11.57 -8.03
CA ARG A 222 0.80 10.17 -8.38
C ARG A 222 1.58 9.85 -9.65
N GLY A 223 2.55 8.95 -9.57
CA GLY A 223 3.30 8.48 -10.73
C GLY A 223 2.43 7.65 -11.69
N GLU A 224 1.66 6.72 -11.11
CA GLU A 224 0.80 5.75 -11.83
C GLU A 224 1.58 4.57 -12.43
N ASP A 225 1.70 4.41 -13.75
CA ASP A 225 2.34 3.25 -14.38
C ASP A 225 3.71 3.62 -14.98
N GLY A 226 4.81 3.39 -14.27
CA GLY A 226 6.15 3.63 -14.78
C GLY A 226 7.22 3.56 -13.69
N ASP A 227 8.47 3.85 -14.04
CA ASP A 227 9.52 4.16 -13.08
C ASP A 227 9.58 5.69 -12.87
N ASP A 228 8.85 6.21 -11.88
CA ASP A 228 8.57 7.64 -11.76
C ASP A 228 9.47 8.38 -10.77
N VAL A 229 9.68 9.68 -10.99
CA VAL A 229 10.39 10.60 -10.08
C VAL A 229 9.42 11.65 -9.55
N LEU A 230 9.09 11.57 -8.27
CA LEU A 230 8.19 12.51 -7.59
C LEU A 230 8.97 13.38 -6.60
N THR A 231 8.95 14.69 -6.79
CA THR A 231 9.70 15.65 -5.95
C THR A 231 8.78 16.72 -5.36
N GLY A 232 8.51 16.62 -4.06
CA GLY A 232 7.78 17.59 -3.26
C GLY A 232 8.58 18.86 -2.94
N GLY A 233 7.94 19.82 -2.28
CA GLY A 233 8.43 21.17 -2.04
C GLY A 233 8.73 21.43 -0.57
N ASN A 234 8.24 22.56 -0.05
CA ASN A 234 8.25 22.87 1.39
C ASN A 234 6.82 22.84 1.99
N GLY A 235 5.86 22.29 1.23
CA GLY A 235 4.44 22.29 1.56
C GLY A 235 4.06 20.99 2.29
N ALA A 236 2.76 20.70 2.39
CA ALA A 236 2.33 19.37 2.84
C ALA A 236 1.92 18.56 1.61
N GLU A 237 2.78 17.64 1.21
CA GLU A 237 2.63 16.82 0.02
C GLU A 237 2.25 15.37 0.36
N THR A 238 1.50 14.73 -0.53
CA THR A 238 1.30 13.28 -0.50
C THR A 238 1.76 12.64 -1.81
N LEU A 239 2.73 11.76 -1.74
CA LEU A 239 3.36 11.11 -2.89
C LEU A 239 2.89 9.65 -2.99
N TYR A 240 2.50 9.22 -4.18
CA TYR A 240 2.19 7.83 -4.52
C TYR A 240 3.00 7.40 -5.74
N GLY A 241 3.98 6.50 -5.55
CA GLY A 241 4.76 5.97 -6.69
C GLY A 241 3.93 5.05 -7.58
N ASN A 242 3.07 4.21 -6.98
CA ASN A 242 2.22 3.24 -7.65
C ASN A 242 2.98 2.10 -8.39
N GLY A 243 3.08 2.14 -9.71
CA GLY A 243 3.75 1.13 -10.55
C GLY A 243 5.27 1.19 -10.43
N GLY A 244 5.99 0.26 -11.08
CA GLY A 244 7.45 0.34 -11.26
C GLY A 244 8.37 0.53 -10.03
N THR A 245 9.49 1.20 -10.30
CA THR A 245 10.60 1.55 -9.40
C THR A 245 10.69 3.07 -9.34
N ASN A 246 10.22 3.63 -8.25
CA ASN A 246 10.06 5.08 -8.15
C ASN A 246 11.12 5.74 -7.29
N GLU A 247 11.30 7.03 -7.50
CA GLU A 247 12.09 7.90 -6.67
C GLU A 247 11.17 8.95 -6.02
N LEU A 248 10.92 8.78 -4.72
CA LEU A 248 9.96 9.57 -3.96
C LEU A 248 10.70 10.50 -3.00
N ARG A 249 10.75 11.78 -3.32
CA ARG A 249 11.40 12.82 -2.49
C ARG A 249 10.35 13.80 -1.99
N SER A 250 10.02 13.80 -0.71
CA SER A 250 8.95 14.68 -0.20
C SER A 250 9.41 16.13 0.01
N GLY A 251 10.66 16.35 0.40
CA GLY A 251 11.22 17.70 0.53
C GLY A 251 11.20 18.17 1.98
N GLY A 252 10.58 19.30 2.27
CA GLY A 252 10.30 19.69 3.65
C GLY A 252 8.81 19.88 3.85
N GLY A 253 8.31 19.73 5.06
CA GLY A 253 6.87 19.74 5.30
C GLY A 253 6.40 18.60 6.18
N ALA A 254 5.08 18.46 6.28
CA ALA A 254 4.47 17.32 6.96
C ALA A 254 3.87 16.41 5.89
N ASP A 255 4.64 15.45 5.41
CA ASP A 255 4.38 14.73 4.18
C ASP A 255 3.89 13.30 4.39
N GLY A 256 3.21 12.79 3.38
CA GLY A 256 2.75 11.41 3.30
C GLY A 256 3.31 10.68 2.08
N ILE A 257 4.20 9.72 2.28
CA ILE A 257 4.78 8.93 1.19
C ILE A 257 4.15 7.54 1.18
N TRP A 258 3.49 7.17 0.09
CA TRP A 258 2.94 5.84 -0.13
C TRP A 258 3.82 5.11 -1.12
N THR A 259 4.48 4.06 -0.63
CA THR A 259 5.35 3.20 -1.43
C THR A 259 4.70 1.83 -1.63
N GLU A 260 4.64 1.42 -2.89
CA GLU A 260 4.00 0.19 -3.34
C GLU A 260 4.96 -0.80 -3.96
N SER A 261 6.24 -0.42 -4.15
CA SER A 261 7.30 -1.29 -4.63
C SER A 261 8.43 -1.44 -3.61
N SER A 262 9.13 -2.57 -3.68
CA SER A 262 10.34 -2.79 -2.88
C SER A 262 11.59 -2.26 -3.57
N THR A 263 11.45 -1.67 -4.75
CA THR A 263 12.54 -1.05 -5.49
C THR A 263 12.44 0.47 -5.47
N ASP A 264 11.41 1.02 -4.81
CA ASP A 264 11.29 2.45 -4.61
C ASP A 264 12.43 2.98 -3.73
N LEU A 265 13.01 4.10 -4.13
CA LEU A 265 13.86 4.94 -3.31
C LEU A 265 12.99 5.99 -2.62
N VAL A 266 13.10 6.10 -1.30
CA VAL A 266 12.31 7.05 -0.51
C VAL A 266 13.25 7.99 0.23
N ASP A 267 13.03 9.28 0.06
CA ASP A 267 13.73 10.38 0.73
C ASP A 267 12.66 11.28 1.38
N THR A 268 12.60 11.28 2.71
CA THR A 268 11.68 12.17 3.45
C THR A 268 12.17 13.62 3.48
N GLY A 269 13.39 13.87 3.01
CA GLY A 269 14.05 15.15 3.08
C GLY A 269 14.51 15.50 4.50
N ALA A 270 15.50 16.38 4.57
CA ALA A 270 16.19 16.69 5.82
C ALA A 270 15.50 17.83 6.57
N ASP A 271 14.44 17.53 7.32
CA ASP A 271 13.82 18.50 8.22
C ASP A 271 13.54 17.94 9.63
N SER A 272 12.81 18.73 10.44
CA SER A 272 12.42 18.37 11.80
C SER A 272 10.90 18.38 11.98
N ILE A 273 10.18 18.07 10.91
CA ILE A 273 8.73 17.94 10.82
C ILE A 273 8.44 16.44 10.67
N LEU A 274 7.24 16.01 11.06
CA LEU A 274 6.87 14.60 11.07
C LEU A 274 6.36 14.18 9.69
N ASP A 275 7.07 13.25 9.07
CA ASP A 275 6.63 12.55 7.88
C ASP A 275 6.07 11.16 8.14
N TYR A 276 5.20 10.73 7.24
CA TYR A 276 4.60 9.40 7.27
C TYR A 276 4.95 8.62 6.01
N VAL A 277 5.76 7.58 6.15
CA VAL A 277 6.04 6.62 5.07
C VAL A 277 5.18 5.38 5.25
N TYR A 278 4.38 5.08 4.25
CA TYR A 278 3.39 4.00 4.22
C TYR A 278 3.81 2.91 3.21
N ASP A 279 4.36 1.82 3.74
CA ASP A 279 4.57 0.58 3.00
C ASP A 279 3.35 -0.34 3.17
N THR A 280 2.33 -0.14 2.33
CA THR A 280 1.02 -0.80 2.48
C THR A 280 0.72 -1.86 1.44
N THR A 281 1.46 -1.88 0.33
CA THR A 281 1.29 -2.89 -0.73
C THR A 281 2.59 -3.44 -1.28
N SER A 282 3.74 -2.88 -0.88
CA SER A 282 5.01 -3.41 -1.33
C SER A 282 5.18 -4.84 -0.80
N TYR A 283 5.70 -5.73 -1.63
CA TYR A 283 5.70 -7.16 -1.33
C TYR A 283 6.96 -7.62 -0.57
N ARG A 284 7.77 -6.66 -0.07
CA ARG A 284 8.99 -6.80 0.77
C ARG A 284 9.25 -5.52 1.57
N ILE A 285 10.07 -5.57 2.61
CA ILE A 285 10.47 -4.38 3.38
C ILE A 285 11.85 -3.82 2.98
N ASP A 286 12.67 -4.58 2.24
CA ASP A 286 13.98 -4.07 1.79
C ASP A 286 13.77 -2.87 0.88
N ARG A 287 14.34 -1.73 1.27
CA ARG A 287 14.31 -0.48 0.51
C ARG A 287 15.39 0.45 1.02
N ASP A 288 15.80 1.37 0.16
CA ASP A 288 16.66 2.48 0.55
C ASP A 288 15.77 3.61 1.10
N LEU A 289 15.94 3.89 2.39
CA LEU A 289 15.35 5.04 3.06
C LEU A 289 16.47 6.05 3.30
N ASP A 290 16.32 7.25 2.75
CA ASP A 290 17.20 8.38 3.01
C ASP A 290 16.48 9.46 3.82
N HIS A 291 17.26 10.22 4.59
CA HIS A 291 16.82 11.33 5.45
C HIS A 291 15.69 11.08 6.46
N LEU A 292 15.26 9.82 6.70
CA LEU A 292 14.28 9.49 7.74
C LEU A 292 14.69 10.04 9.12
N GLY A 293 14.06 11.15 9.49
CA GLY A 293 14.42 12.05 10.56
C GLY A 293 13.87 11.62 11.91
N ALA A 294 14.24 12.39 12.94
CA ALA A 294 13.89 12.11 14.32
C ALA A 294 12.38 11.96 14.53
N GLU A 295 11.60 12.85 13.93
CA GLU A 295 10.14 12.88 14.13
C GLU A 295 9.41 11.88 13.23
N ASP A 296 10.05 11.32 12.21
CA ASP A 296 9.39 10.55 11.15
C ASP A 296 8.88 9.18 11.58
N SER A 297 7.88 8.71 10.83
CA SER A 297 7.22 7.44 11.08
C SER A 297 7.19 6.54 9.84
N PHE A 298 7.64 5.30 10.02
CA PHE A 298 7.62 4.28 8.97
C PHE A 298 6.60 3.18 9.32
N HIS A 299 5.59 3.02 8.46
CA HIS A 299 4.44 2.14 8.67
C HIS A 299 4.47 0.98 7.67
N VAL A 300 4.48 -0.25 8.18
CA VAL A 300 4.37 -1.45 7.34
C VAL A 300 3.06 -2.18 7.63
N GLN A 301 2.29 -2.47 6.59
CA GLN A 301 1.06 -3.25 6.72
C GLN A 301 1.20 -4.67 6.19
N ALA A 302 1.06 -5.67 7.05
CA ALA A 302 0.91 -7.05 6.59
C ALA A 302 -0.55 -7.37 6.22
N ASN A 303 -0.78 -7.99 5.05
CA ASN A 303 -2.09 -8.35 4.57
C ASN A 303 -2.12 -9.85 4.26
N ARG A 304 -3.14 -10.58 4.76
CA ARG A 304 -3.49 -11.94 4.30
C ARG A 304 -2.52 -13.07 4.71
N SER A 305 -1.68 -12.88 5.73
CA SER A 305 -0.84 -13.93 6.32
C SER A 305 -0.30 -13.51 7.69
N ASP A 306 0.28 -14.46 8.43
CA ASP A 306 1.08 -14.18 9.61
C ASP A 306 2.28 -13.28 9.30
N VAL A 307 2.77 -12.58 10.33
CA VAL A 307 3.98 -11.76 10.26
C VAL A 307 4.88 -12.02 11.47
N VAL A 308 6.19 -12.06 11.24
CA VAL A 308 7.18 -12.03 12.31
C VAL A 308 8.09 -10.85 12.07
N THR A 309 8.19 -9.96 13.05
CA THR A 309 9.07 -8.80 13.03
C THR A 309 10.10 -8.91 14.14
N ARG A 310 11.37 -8.79 13.76
CA ARG A 310 12.49 -8.73 14.70
C ARG A 310 13.17 -7.38 14.64
N ILE A 311 13.49 -6.85 15.81
CA ILE A 311 14.16 -5.57 15.97
C ILE A 311 15.44 -5.81 16.77
N ARG A 312 16.58 -5.47 16.18
CA ARG A 312 17.91 -5.74 16.75
C ARG A 312 18.85 -4.54 16.53
N PRO A 313 19.73 -4.20 17.49
CA PRO A 313 20.84 -3.29 17.22
C PRO A 313 21.76 -3.84 16.12
N THR A 314 22.34 -2.98 15.27
CA THR A 314 23.26 -3.43 14.19
C THR A 314 24.72 -3.59 14.65
N GLY A 315 25.05 -3.04 15.82
CA GLY A 315 26.42 -2.86 16.29
C GLY A 315 26.97 -1.45 16.02
N THR A 316 26.37 -0.70 15.09
CA THR A 316 26.59 0.75 14.95
C THR A 316 25.75 1.49 16.00
N PRO A 317 26.33 2.45 16.75
CA PRO A 317 25.57 3.22 17.73
C PRO A 317 24.36 3.93 17.09
N GLY A 318 23.19 3.75 17.68
CA GLY A 318 21.95 4.39 17.24
C GLY A 318 21.19 3.68 16.11
N GLU A 319 21.82 2.76 15.38
CA GLU A 319 21.15 2.00 14.32
C GLU A 319 20.40 0.78 14.86
N GLN A 320 19.25 0.50 14.25
CA GLN A 320 18.48 -0.72 14.50
C GLN A 320 18.09 -1.37 13.17
N ARG A 321 18.26 -2.68 13.08
CA ARG A 321 17.76 -3.51 11.99
C ARG A 321 16.38 -4.02 12.32
N TRP A 322 15.49 -3.89 11.37
CA TRP A 322 14.23 -4.60 11.31
C TRP A 322 14.34 -5.75 10.33
N THR A 323 13.86 -6.91 10.75
CA THR A 323 13.73 -8.08 9.89
C THR A 323 12.30 -8.56 9.93
N VAL A 324 11.67 -8.63 8.75
CA VAL A 324 10.31 -9.13 8.60
C VAL A 324 10.34 -10.46 7.84
N SER A 325 9.51 -11.42 8.27
CA SER A 325 9.35 -12.74 7.63
C SER A 325 7.89 -13.22 7.65
N LEU A 326 7.63 -14.32 6.94
CA LEU A 326 6.36 -14.94 6.54
C LEU A 326 5.57 -14.12 5.51
N HIS A 327 5.38 -12.84 5.78
CA HIS A 327 4.72 -11.91 4.88
C HIS A 327 5.62 -10.68 4.71
N ARG A 328 5.88 -10.27 3.46
CA ARG A 328 6.82 -9.18 3.12
C ARG A 328 8.21 -9.36 3.72
N THR A 329 8.84 -10.45 3.32
CA THR A 329 10.21 -10.79 3.72
C THR A 329 11.17 -9.67 3.38
N GLY A 330 11.99 -9.25 4.34
CA GLY A 330 13.09 -8.35 4.10
C GLY A 330 13.79 -7.87 5.36
N GLN A 331 14.84 -7.07 5.16
CA GLN A 331 15.54 -6.33 6.21
C GLN A 331 15.61 -4.85 5.87
N LEU A 332 15.45 -4.01 6.89
CA LEU A 332 15.59 -2.57 6.78
C LEU A 332 16.44 -2.08 7.95
N VAL A 333 17.44 -1.25 7.67
CA VAL A 333 18.29 -0.64 8.70
C VAL A 333 17.89 0.81 8.85
N PHE A 334 17.49 1.20 10.05
CA PHE A 334 17.13 2.57 10.36
C PHE A 334 18.38 3.37 10.75
N PRO A 335 18.64 4.53 10.10
CA PRO A 335 19.81 5.35 10.38
C PRO A 335 19.70 6.00 11.76
N ALA A 336 20.85 6.32 12.39
CA ALA A 336 20.95 6.85 13.75
C ALA A 336 20.07 8.08 14.08
N GLY A 337 19.58 8.81 13.08
CA GLY A 337 18.79 10.04 13.22
C GLY A 337 17.31 9.86 13.59
N ALA A 338 16.66 8.72 13.27
CA ALA A 338 15.22 8.56 13.57
C ALA A 338 14.90 8.40 15.08
N ALA A 339 13.86 9.06 15.64
CA ALA A 339 13.61 9.07 17.10
C ALA A 339 12.64 7.98 17.55
N GLY A 340 11.74 7.56 16.67
CA GLY A 340 10.76 6.51 16.93
C GLY A 340 10.74 5.49 15.81
N LEU A 341 10.44 4.24 16.16
CA LEU A 341 10.12 3.22 15.19
C LEU A 341 8.71 2.69 15.49
N LEU A 342 7.76 2.96 14.60
CA LEU A 342 6.43 2.37 14.65
C LEU A 342 6.47 0.94 14.10
N ALA A 343 6.98 0.03 14.93
CA ALA A 343 7.09 -1.39 14.62
C ALA A 343 5.73 -1.98 14.25
N PRO A 344 5.65 -2.74 13.16
CA PRO A 344 4.40 -3.08 12.51
C PRO A 344 3.50 -3.89 13.41
N SER A 345 2.20 -3.63 13.33
CA SER A 345 1.27 -4.74 13.21
C SER A 345 -0.07 -4.30 12.61
N HIS A 346 -0.80 -5.28 12.08
CA HIS A 346 -1.78 -5.14 11.02
C HIS A 346 -2.81 -4.01 11.24
N PHE A 347 -2.84 -3.03 10.32
CA PHE A 347 -3.85 -1.97 10.32
C PHE A 347 -5.14 -2.32 9.55
N THR A 348 -5.17 -3.40 8.78
CA THR A 348 -6.36 -3.73 7.99
C THR A 348 -7.38 -4.53 8.78
N SER A 349 -8.60 -4.02 8.80
CA SER A 349 -9.79 -4.70 9.28
C SER A 349 -10.19 -5.82 8.31
N GLY A 350 -10.66 -6.95 8.81
CA GLY A 350 -11.50 -7.87 8.03
C GLY A 350 -10.97 -9.27 7.68
N ALA A 351 -9.75 -9.66 8.05
CA ALA A 351 -9.29 -11.05 7.88
C ALA A 351 -9.20 -11.76 9.25
N PRO A 352 -10.04 -12.77 9.53
CA PRO A 352 -10.02 -13.43 10.84
C PRO A 352 -8.76 -14.30 11.00
N ASN A 353 -8.11 -14.18 12.17
CA ASN A 353 -7.12 -15.12 12.72
C ASN A 353 -5.68 -15.06 12.15
N HIS A 354 -5.20 -13.90 11.70
CA HIS A 354 -3.75 -13.76 11.43
C HIS A 354 -2.96 -13.71 12.74
N ARG A 355 -1.73 -14.22 12.71
CA ARG A 355 -0.84 -14.21 13.87
C ARG A 355 0.30 -13.23 13.67
N SER A 356 0.67 -12.47 14.70
CA SER A 356 1.85 -11.60 14.65
C SER A 356 2.80 -11.89 15.79
N LEU A 357 4.10 -11.88 15.52
CA LEU A 357 5.16 -11.92 16.53
C LEU A 357 6.02 -10.67 16.38
N VAL A 358 6.16 -9.90 17.46
CA VAL A 358 7.11 -8.81 17.58
C VAL A 358 8.17 -9.22 18.60
N ASP A 359 9.40 -9.41 18.14
CA ASP A 359 10.55 -9.90 18.92
C ASP A 359 11.63 -8.81 18.95
N VAL A 360 11.80 -8.16 20.10
CA VAL A 360 12.57 -6.92 20.25
C VAL A 360 13.73 -7.12 21.21
N VAL A 361 14.93 -6.74 20.79
CA VAL A 361 16.01 -6.44 21.73
C VAL A 361 15.94 -4.95 22.02
N ALA A 362 15.70 -4.58 23.28
CA ALA A 362 15.59 -3.19 23.69
C ALA A 362 16.84 -2.40 23.29
N GLY A 363 16.63 -1.20 22.74
CA GLY A 363 17.69 -0.37 22.20
C GLY A 363 17.33 1.11 22.30
N PRO A 364 18.07 2.00 21.63
CA PRO A 364 18.00 3.44 21.88
C PRO A 364 16.76 4.13 21.32
N ARG A 365 15.76 3.39 20.84
CA ARG A 365 14.59 3.93 20.12
C ARG A 365 13.30 3.38 20.66
N VAL A 366 12.28 4.24 20.66
CA VAL A 366 10.92 3.83 20.97
C VAL A 366 10.46 2.81 19.93
N VAL A 367 9.88 1.71 20.40
CA VAL A 367 9.24 0.70 19.55
C VAL A 367 7.77 0.67 19.92
N ASP A 368 6.86 1.06 19.02
CA ASP A 368 5.41 0.96 19.24
C ASP A 368 4.77 0.15 18.11
N GLY A 369 3.98 -0.88 18.44
CA GLY A 369 3.28 -1.73 17.48
C GLY A 369 1.85 -2.08 17.88
N VAL A 370 1.07 -2.66 16.94
CA VAL A 370 -0.36 -2.96 17.12
C VAL A 370 -0.78 -4.27 16.44
N GLY A 371 -0.90 -5.36 17.20
CA GLY A 371 -1.18 -6.73 16.75
C GLY A 371 -2.35 -6.90 15.74
N ALA A 372 -2.42 -8.07 15.11
CA ALA A 372 -3.51 -8.42 14.20
C ALA A 372 -4.88 -8.43 14.88
N ASN A 373 -5.94 -8.13 14.11
CA ASN A 373 -7.30 -8.33 14.58
C ASN A 373 -7.64 -9.84 14.64
N GLY A 374 -8.08 -10.32 15.81
CA GLY A 374 -8.73 -11.62 15.96
C GLY A 374 -7.83 -12.87 15.97
N GLY A 375 -6.50 -12.74 15.87
CA GLY A 375 -5.57 -13.87 16.06
C GLY A 375 -4.55 -13.63 17.18
N PRO A 376 -3.83 -14.66 17.62
CA PRO A 376 -2.86 -14.53 18.70
C PRO A 376 -1.67 -13.66 18.26
N ASN A 377 -1.40 -12.63 19.05
CA ASN A 377 -0.30 -11.70 18.83
C ASN A 377 0.68 -11.80 20.00
N LEU A 378 1.95 -12.03 19.68
CA LEU A 378 3.00 -12.29 20.66
C LEU A 378 3.98 -11.12 20.72
N LEU A 379 4.31 -10.70 21.93
CA LEU A 379 5.39 -9.75 22.19
C LEU A 379 6.52 -10.44 22.96
N ASP A 380 7.73 -10.46 22.42
CA ASP A 380 8.93 -10.98 23.10
C ASP A 380 9.96 -9.86 23.22
N VAL A 381 10.39 -9.53 24.43
CA VAL A 381 11.30 -8.41 24.69
C VAL A 381 12.51 -8.87 25.49
N THR A 382 13.69 -8.78 24.86
CA THR A 382 14.99 -8.95 25.51
C THR A 382 15.50 -7.58 25.98
N VAL A 383 15.66 -7.39 27.28
CA VAL A 383 16.27 -6.20 27.89
C VAL A 383 17.75 -6.50 28.20
N PRO A 384 18.74 -5.90 27.49
CA PRO A 384 20.12 -6.38 27.59
C PRO A 384 20.80 -6.18 28.96
N SER A 385 20.43 -5.12 29.68
CA SER A 385 20.93 -4.81 31.02
C SER A 385 19.90 -4.01 31.81
N GLY A 386 20.08 -3.97 33.14
CA GLY A 386 19.16 -3.29 34.05
C GLY A 386 17.92 -4.12 34.36
N GLY A 387 16.95 -3.47 34.99
CA GLY A 387 15.60 -3.95 35.20
C GLY A 387 14.61 -3.37 34.20
N TRP A 388 13.35 -3.74 34.35
CA TRP A 388 12.26 -3.21 33.55
C TRP A 388 10.96 -3.21 34.35
N GLU A 389 10.08 -2.28 34.00
CA GLU A 389 8.69 -2.28 34.43
C GLU A 389 7.79 -2.71 33.26
N VAL A 390 6.80 -3.56 33.55
CA VAL A 390 5.77 -3.94 32.57
C VAL A 390 4.45 -3.31 32.98
N THR A 391 3.84 -2.59 32.04
CA THR A 391 2.49 -2.04 32.18
C THR A 391 1.55 -2.77 31.23
N THR A 392 0.36 -3.12 31.72
CA THR A 392 -0.70 -3.67 30.88
C THR A 392 -1.97 -2.84 30.98
N ALA A 393 -2.68 -2.69 29.87
CA ALA A 393 -3.92 -1.92 29.82
C ALA A 393 -4.95 -2.57 28.88
N GLY A 394 -6.23 -2.37 29.20
CA GLY A 394 -7.35 -2.97 28.46
C GLY A 394 -7.74 -4.38 28.96
N PRO A 395 -8.83 -4.96 28.44
CA PRO A 395 -9.18 -6.35 28.73
C PRO A 395 -8.06 -7.29 28.24
N ASP A 396 -7.78 -8.36 29.00
CA ASP A 396 -6.83 -9.42 28.62
C ASP A 396 -5.42 -8.96 28.20
N ASN A 397 -4.90 -7.86 28.78
CA ASN A 397 -3.61 -7.25 28.42
C ASN A 397 -3.52 -6.80 26.95
N ASP A 398 -4.63 -6.32 26.39
CA ASP A 398 -4.72 -5.81 25.01
C ASP A 398 -3.60 -4.80 24.67
N VAL A 399 -3.07 -4.04 25.62
CA VAL A 399 -1.85 -3.24 25.43
C VAL A 399 -0.80 -3.64 26.45
N VAL A 400 0.41 -3.95 26.00
CA VAL A 400 1.59 -4.23 26.83
C VAL A 400 2.65 -3.18 26.55
N GLY A 401 3.19 -2.55 27.60
CA GLY A 401 4.31 -1.63 27.55
C GLY A 401 5.45 -2.10 28.45
N VAL A 402 6.68 -2.06 27.97
CA VAL A 402 7.91 -2.41 28.68
C VAL A 402 8.79 -1.16 28.77
N SER A 403 9.14 -0.77 29.99
CA SER A 403 9.99 0.38 30.28
C SER A 403 11.27 -0.10 30.96
N PRO A 404 12.38 -0.23 30.22
CA PRO A 404 13.70 -0.47 30.80
C PRO A 404 14.09 0.67 31.76
N ASP A 405 14.83 0.36 32.83
CA ASP A 405 15.34 1.38 33.76
C ASP A 405 16.69 1.99 33.31
N ASP A 406 17.41 1.32 32.42
CA ASP A 406 18.63 1.79 31.79
C ASP A 406 18.30 2.84 30.71
N SER A 407 18.80 4.06 30.90
CA SER A 407 18.56 5.20 30.00
C SER A 407 19.11 5.03 28.58
N THR A 408 19.95 4.01 28.34
CA THR A 408 20.39 3.66 26.98
C THR A 408 19.31 2.98 26.17
N TYR A 409 18.26 2.47 26.82
CA TYR A 409 17.13 1.81 26.19
C TYR A 409 15.87 2.64 26.30
N GLN A 410 15.08 2.62 25.23
CA GLN A 410 13.78 3.28 25.17
C GLN A 410 12.65 2.27 25.36
N TYR A 411 11.46 2.81 25.57
CA TYR A 411 10.27 2.00 25.85
C TYR A 411 9.80 1.21 24.63
N VAL A 412 9.24 0.01 24.89
CA VAL A 412 8.64 -0.88 23.89
C VAL A 412 7.16 -1.04 24.20
N ARG A 413 6.28 -0.94 23.20
CA ARG A 413 4.85 -1.19 23.34
C ARG A 413 4.28 -2.00 22.21
N MET A 414 3.29 -2.82 22.55
CA MET A 414 2.45 -3.49 21.58
C MET A 414 0.98 -3.46 22.03
N GLY A 415 0.10 -2.92 21.18
CA GLY A 415 -1.35 -3.09 21.26
C GLY A 415 -1.81 -4.42 20.66
N ARG A 416 -3.04 -4.82 20.94
CA ARG A 416 -3.63 -6.13 20.63
C ARG A 416 -2.79 -7.33 21.03
N THR A 417 -2.11 -7.27 22.17
CA THR A 417 -1.21 -8.36 22.61
C THR A 417 -2.00 -9.48 23.27
N ALA A 418 -1.85 -10.71 22.78
CA ALA A 418 -2.49 -11.89 23.36
C ALA A 418 -1.63 -12.53 24.44
N ASP A 419 -0.31 -12.55 24.23
CA ASP A 419 0.67 -13.09 25.18
C ASP A 419 2.01 -12.37 25.04
N TYR A 420 2.78 -12.29 26.12
CA TYR A 420 4.07 -11.61 26.12
C TYR A 420 5.12 -12.28 27.01
N ARG A 421 6.40 -12.13 26.66
CA ARG A 421 7.54 -12.51 27.48
C ARG A 421 8.53 -11.35 27.52
N VAL A 422 9.04 -11.03 28.72
CA VAL A 422 10.10 -10.04 28.92
C VAL A 422 11.20 -10.70 29.74
N HIS A 423 12.42 -10.62 29.26
CA HIS A 423 13.56 -11.29 29.89
C HIS A 423 14.87 -10.52 29.67
N GLY A 424 15.86 -10.78 30.51
CA GLY A 424 17.24 -10.36 30.25
C GLY A 424 17.91 -11.23 29.18
N PRO A 425 19.22 -11.10 28.94
CA PRO A 425 19.95 -12.04 28.09
C PRO A 425 19.80 -13.48 28.60
N TRP A 426 19.61 -14.44 27.69
CA TRP A 426 19.53 -15.86 28.03
C TRP A 426 20.91 -16.40 28.42
N THR A 427 21.22 -16.34 29.71
CA THR A 427 22.46 -16.92 30.27
C THR A 427 22.45 -18.45 30.21
N ASP A 428 21.28 -19.04 30.43
CA ASP A 428 20.99 -20.43 30.09
C ASP A 428 20.62 -20.55 28.60
N ARG A 429 21.55 -21.10 27.83
CA ARG A 429 21.38 -21.27 26.38
C ARG A 429 20.38 -22.35 26.01
N ASN A 430 20.21 -23.39 26.84
CA ASN A 430 19.24 -24.46 26.58
C ASN A 430 17.82 -23.96 26.83
N ARG A 431 17.60 -23.24 27.92
CA ARG A 431 16.32 -22.56 28.18
C ARG A 431 15.97 -21.56 27.08
N GLY A 432 16.92 -20.71 26.69
CA GLY A 432 16.72 -19.75 25.60
C GLY A 432 16.41 -20.43 24.27
N PHE A 433 17.08 -21.55 23.96
CA PHE A 433 16.76 -22.36 22.78
C PHE A 433 15.35 -22.95 22.85
N ALA A 434 14.94 -23.54 23.97
CA ALA A 434 13.62 -24.14 24.14
C ALA A 434 12.50 -23.09 23.98
N HIS A 435 12.68 -21.89 24.54
CA HIS A 435 11.79 -20.74 24.37
C HIS A 435 11.67 -20.34 22.89
N ARG A 436 12.80 -20.03 22.24
CA ARG A 436 12.80 -19.56 20.85
C ARG A 436 12.32 -20.61 19.87
N ALA A 437 12.73 -21.87 20.02
CA ALA A 437 12.32 -22.95 19.14
C ALA A 437 10.80 -23.17 19.20
N THR A 438 10.21 -23.14 20.40
CA THR A 438 8.76 -23.23 20.58
C THR A 438 8.05 -22.04 19.96
N ARG A 439 8.50 -20.82 20.27
CA ARG A 439 7.95 -19.57 19.72
C ARG A 439 8.00 -19.53 18.19
N ASP A 440 9.17 -19.74 17.61
CA ASP A 440 9.37 -19.59 16.17
C ASP A 440 8.73 -20.73 15.38
N LEU A 441 8.68 -21.97 15.90
CA LEU A 441 8.06 -23.11 15.20
C LEU A 441 6.56 -23.19 15.43
N LEU A 442 6.07 -23.00 16.65
CA LEU A 442 4.67 -23.21 17.03
C LEU A 442 3.84 -21.91 17.11
N PHE A 443 4.47 -20.74 16.98
CA PHE A 443 3.80 -19.44 17.04
C PHE A 443 3.01 -19.24 18.35
N ARG A 444 3.62 -19.65 19.47
CA ARG A 444 3.17 -19.44 20.85
C ARG A 444 4.34 -19.53 21.80
N PHE A 445 4.20 -18.99 23.01
CA PHE A 445 5.18 -19.25 24.05
C PHE A 445 4.98 -20.65 24.65
N ALA A 446 6.08 -21.26 25.08
CA ALA A 446 6.02 -22.44 25.94
C ALA A 446 5.38 -22.03 27.28
N SER A 447 4.56 -22.91 27.85
CA SER A 447 4.22 -22.81 29.27
C SER A 447 5.49 -23.00 30.11
N ASP A 448 5.49 -22.48 31.34
CA ASP A 448 6.68 -22.57 32.20
C ASP A 448 7.09 -24.02 32.46
N GLY A 449 6.11 -24.94 32.60
CA GLY A 449 6.38 -26.37 32.74
C GLY A 449 6.90 -27.05 31.46
N GLU A 450 6.42 -26.67 30.27
CA GLU A 450 7.01 -27.12 28.99
C GLU A 450 8.46 -26.64 28.87
N LEU A 451 8.71 -25.37 29.21
CA LEU A 451 10.03 -24.76 29.14
C LEU A 451 11.01 -25.46 30.09
N GLU A 452 10.64 -25.66 31.36
CA GLU A 452 11.44 -26.38 32.35
C GLU A 452 11.72 -27.83 31.94
N ALA A 453 10.75 -28.53 31.37
CA ALA A 453 10.92 -29.90 30.93
C ALA A 453 11.91 -30.01 29.75
N LEU A 454 11.79 -29.11 28.77
CA LEU A 454 12.71 -29.07 27.62
C LEU A 454 14.13 -28.68 28.05
N ASP A 455 14.23 -27.68 28.92
CA ASP A 455 15.48 -27.20 29.50
C ASP A 455 16.23 -28.31 30.25
N ALA A 456 15.55 -28.96 31.21
CA ALA A 456 16.11 -30.08 31.97
C ALA A 456 16.48 -31.27 31.07
N ALA A 457 15.72 -31.53 30.01
CA ALA A 457 16.03 -32.61 29.07
C ALA A 457 17.31 -32.35 28.26
N LEU A 458 17.54 -31.09 27.88
CA LEU A 458 18.74 -30.65 27.16
C LEU A 458 19.96 -30.60 28.08
N ASP A 459 19.82 -30.05 29.29
CA ASP A 459 20.87 -29.99 30.30
C ASP A 459 21.32 -31.37 30.77
N GLY A 460 20.35 -32.26 31.01
CA GLY A 460 20.61 -33.65 31.39
C GLY A 460 21.09 -34.53 30.24
N GLY A 461 21.12 -34.02 29.00
CA GLY A 461 21.52 -34.77 27.80
C GLY A 461 20.57 -35.90 27.40
N SER A 462 19.37 -35.96 27.99
CA SER A 462 18.34 -36.95 27.65
C SER A 462 17.67 -36.66 26.29
N ALA A 463 17.75 -35.41 25.84
CA ALA A 463 17.38 -34.98 24.50
C ALA A 463 18.47 -34.06 23.92
N THR A 464 18.63 -34.13 22.60
CA THR A 464 19.43 -33.19 21.82
C THR A 464 18.55 -32.07 21.26
N ARG A 465 19.16 -30.91 20.91
CA ARG A 465 18.44 -29.83 20.20
C ARG A 465 17.75 -30.33 18.93
N ALA A 466 18.40 -31.23 18.20
CA ALA A 466 17.82 -31.85 17.01
C ALA A 466 16.57 -32.68 17.30
N GLN A 467 16.56 -33.44 18.42
CA GLN A 467 15.38 -34.20 18.84
C GLN A 467 14.24 -33.28 19.29
N VAL A 468 14.52 -32.18 19.99
CA VAL A 468 13.51 -31.17 20.35
C VAL A 468 12.92 -30.52 19.10
N THR A 469 13.76 -30.08 18.16
CA THR A 469 13.32 -29.52 16.87
C THR A 469 12.43 -30.52 16.10
N ALA A 470 12.85 -31.79 16.03
CA ALA A 470 12.09 -32.83 15.35
C ALA A 470 10.75 -33.12 16.05
N LEU A 471 10.70 -33.07 17.39
CA LEU A 471 9.46 -33.23 18.16
C LEU A 471 8.47 -32.11 17.84
N LEU A 472 8.92 -30.85 17.87
CA LEU A 472 8.08 -29.68 17.60
C LEU A 472 7.56 -29.68 16.16
N MET A 473 8.45 -29.86 15.17
CA MET A 473 8.08 -29.94 13.75
C MET A 473 7.23 -31.19 13.43
N GLY A 474 7.37 -32.23 14.24
CA GLY A 474 6.61 -33.47 14.15
C GLY A 474 5.17 -33.37 14.67
N SER A 475 4.80 -32.26 15.32
CA SER A 475 3.48 -32.04 15.90
C SER A 475 2.42 -31.67 14.86
N ASP A 476 1.15 -31.92 15.18
CA ASP A 476 0.03 -31.44 14.38
C ASP A 476 -0.18 -29.92 14.49
N GLU A 477 0.29 -29.33 15.58
CA GLU A 477 0.31 -27.89 15.78
C GLU A 477 1.15 -27.22 14.68
N TYR A 478 2.41 -27.64 14.53
CA TYR A 478 3.31 -27.13 13.49
C TYR A 478 2.71 -27.28 12.08
N ARG A 479 2.24 -28.49 11.72
CA ARG A 479 1.60 -28.74 10.41
C ARG A 479 0.36 -27.89 10.20
N GLY A 480 -0.41 -27.69 11.27
CA GLY A 480 -1.61 -26.87 11.26
C GLY A 480 -1.30 -25.41 10.93
N LEU A 481 -0.20 -24.85 11.43
CA LEU A 481 0.20 -23.48 11.10
C LEU A 481 0.44 -23.30 9.60
N ASP A 482 1.09 -24.27 8.95
CA ASP A 482 1.31 -24.24 7.50
C ASP A 482 0.01 -24.35 6.72
N VAL A 483 -0.92 -25.20 7.17
CA VAL A 483 -2.26 -25.28 6.57
C VAL A 483 -2.97 -23.94 6.68
N ASP A 484 -3.02 -23.35 7.88
CA ASP A 484 -3.70 -22.09 8.13
C ASP A 484 -3.12 -20.97 7.25
N ARG A 485 -1.78 -20.87 7.18
CA ARG A 485 -1.10 -19.85 6.38
C ARG A 485 -1.42 -19.97 4.89
N VAL A 486 -1.41 -21.18 4.35
CA VAL A 486 -1.71 -21.43 2.93
C VAL A 486 -3.17 -21.10 2.59
N PHE A 487 -4.11 -21.37 3.51
CA PHE A 487 -5.52 -20.99 3.34
C PHE A 487 -5.71 -19.47 3.38
N LEU A 488 -5.08 -18.78 4.33
CA LEU A 488 -5.13 -17.32 4.42
C LEU A 488 -4.50 -16.66 3.19
N THR A 489 -3.32 -17.13 2.78
CA THR A 489 -2.60 -16.60 1.61
C THR A 489 -3.36 -16.85 0.33
N TYR A 490 -3.75 -18.07 -0.01
CA TYR A 490 -4.36 -18.32 -1.33
C TYR A 490 -5.88 -18.15 -1.32
N LEU A 491 -6.58 -18.71 -0.34
CA LEU A 491 -8.05 -18.75 -0.35
C LEU A 491 -8.70 -17.56 0.38
N ARG A 492 -7.90 -16.72 1.04
CA ARG A 492 -8.33 -15.50 1.75
C ARG A 492 -9.39 -15.80 2.82
N ARG A 493 -9.28 -16.95 3.47
CA ARG A 493 -10.15 -17.39 4.57
C ARG A 493 -9.42 -18.40 5.45
N ALA A 494 -9.95 -18.65 6.64
CA ALA A 494 -9.51 -19.77 7.46
C ALA A 494 -9.91 -21.12 6.83
N ALA A 495 -9.11 -22.16 7.09
CA ALA A 495 -9.52 -23.54 6.85
C ALA A 495 -10.69 -23.88 7.78
N ASP A 496 -11.71 -24.56 7.26
CA ASP A 496 -12.73 -25.16 8.12
C ASP A 496 -12.12 -26.31 8.95
N PRO A 497 -12.67 -26.64 10.13
CA PRO A 497 -12.06 -27.64 11.00
C PRO A 497 -11.81 -28.99 10.33
N GLY A 498 -12.75 -29.48 9.51
CA GLY A 498 -12.64 -30.77 8.81
C GLY A 498 -11.58 -30.74 7.71
N GLY A 499 -11.58 -29.68 6.90
CA GLY A 499 -10.57 -29.43 5.87
C GLY A 499 -9.17 -29.30 6.46
N ARG A 500 -9.03 -28.57 7.57
CA ARG A 500 -7.75 -28.43 8.29
C ARG A 500 -7.21 -29.78 8.73
N THR A 501 -8.03 -30.60 9.39
CA THR A 501 -7.64 -31.97 9.81
C THR A 501 -7.25 -32.86 8.63
N TYR A 502 -7.97 -32.78 7.51
CA TYR A 502 -7.64 -33.54 6.30
C TYR A 502 -6.25 -33.18 5.75
N TRP A 503 -5.92 -31.89 5.68
CA TRP A 503 -4.62 -31.43 5.18
C TRP A 503 -3.48 -31.78 6.14
N ILE A 504 -3.68 -31.64 7.45
CA ILE A 504 -2.71 -32.08 8.47
C ILE A 504 -2.41 -33.58 8.30
N ASN A 505 -3.44 -34.42 8.22
CA ASN A 505 -3.26 -35.86 8.01
C ASN A 505 -2.54 -36.18 6.69
N SER A 506 -2.84 -35.43 5.63
CA SER A 506 -2.18 -35.60 4.34
C SER A 506 -0.68 -35.28 4.41
N ILE A 507 -0.31 -34.17 5.05
CA ILE A 507 1.09 -33.77 5.24
C ILE A 507 1.79 -34.77 6.16
N ARG A 508 1.13 -35.22 7.23
CA ARG A 508 1.65 -36.27 8.13
C ARG A 508 1.97 -37.56 7.36
N ASN A 509 1.14 -37.92 6.37
CA ASN A 509 1.32 -39.09 5.52
C ASN A 509 2.24 -38.85 4.30
N GLY A 510 3.07 -37.80 4.32
CA GLY A 510 4.12 -37.57 3.32
C GLY A 510 3.72 -36.69 2.12
N LYS A 511 2.57 -36.00 2.15
CA LYS A 511 2.27 -34.98 1.15
C LYS A 511 3.24 -33.80 1.31
N ALA A 512 4.02 -33.53 0.26
CA ALA A 512 4.91 -32.36 0.22
C ALA A 512 4.14 -31.04 0.34
N LEU A 513 4.68 -30.08 1.10
CA LEU A 513 4.04 -28.77 1.32
C LEU A 513 3.82 -28.01 0.02
N TRP A 514 4.81 -27.97 -0.88
CA TRP A 514 4.67 -27.31 -2.19
C TRP A 514 3.55 -27.92 -3.05
N ARG A 515 3.28 -29.23 -2.93
CA ARG A 515 2.14 -29.88 -3.61
C ARG A 515 0.81 -29.47 -3.01
N PHE A 516 0.73 -29.42 -1.68
CA PHE A 516 -0.44 -28.90 -0.98
C PHE A 516 -0.72 -27.45 -1.41
N ARG A 517 0.28 -26.57 -1.41
CA ARG A 517 0.15 -25.18 -1.89
C ARG A 517 -0.36 -25.11 -3.33
N ALA A 518 0.21 -25.89 -4.24
CA ALA A 518 -0.18 -25.90 -5.65
C ALA A 518 -1.63 -26.38 -5.86
N GLN A 519 -2.13 -27.31 -5.04
CA GLN A 519 -3.52 -27.77 -5.11
C GLN A 519 -4.52 -26.67 -4.75
N LEU A 520 -4.21 -25.85 -3.74
CA LEU A 520 -5.09 -24.74 -3.32
C LEU A 520 -4.98 -23.58 -4.30
N PHE A 521 -3.76 -23.22 -4.69
CA PHE A 521 -3.48 -22.13 -5.61
C PHE A 521 -4.06 -22.38 -7.02
N GLY A 522 -4.02 -23.62 -7.53
CA GLY A 522 -4.62 -23.96 -8.83
C GLY A 522 -6.15 -24.13 -8.81
N SER A 523 -6.81 -23.96 -7.66
CA SER A 523 -8.23 -24.25 -7.49
C SER A 523 -9.15 -23.22 -8.16
N SER A 524 -10.41 -23.61 -8.41
CA SER A 524 -11.46 -22.69 -8.86
C SER A 524 -11.80 -21.62 -7.82
N GLU A 525 -11.61 -21.92 -6.53
CA GLU A 525 -11.83 -20.96 -5.45
C GLU A 525 -10.79 -19.84 -5.52
N TYR A 526 -9.51 -20.17 -5.65
CA TYR A 526 -8.45 -19.18 -5.83
C TYR A 526 -8.72 -18.30 -7.06
N PHE A 527 -9.04 -18.90 -8.20
CA PHE A 527 -9.36 -18.15 -9.41
C PHE A 527 -10.51 -17.15 -9.24
N THR A 528 -11.57 -17.56 -8.54
CA THR A 528 -12.71 -16.69 -8.27
C THR A 528 -12.28 -15.52 -7.36
N LYS A 529 -11.50 -15.81 -6.31
CA LYS A 529 -10.95 -14.80 -5.39
C LYS A 529 -9.94 -13.86 -6.06
N ALA A 530 -9.26 -14.32 -7.10
CA ALA A 530 -8.33 -13.54 -7.89
C ALA A 530 -9.01 -12.65 -8.95
N GLY A 531 -10.34 -12.61 -9.00
CA GLY A 531 -11.10 -11.76 -9.94
C GLY A 531 -11.73 -12.50 -11.12
N GLY A 532 -11.66 -13.84 -11.17
CA GLY A 532 -12.44 -14.65 -12.10
C GLY A 532 -11.99 -14.58 -13.57
N THR A 533 -10.83 -14.00 -13.85
CA THR A 533 -10.23 -13.95 -15.21
C THR A 533 -8.81 -14.48 -15.20
N ASN A 534 -8.31 -14.92 -16.36
CA ASN A 534 -6.94 -15.41 -16.48
C ASN A 534 -5.91 -14.32 -16.18
N ALA A 535 -6.15 -13.08 -16.64
CA ALA A 535 -5.27 -11.94 -16.37
C ALA A 535 -5.19 -11.63 -14.86
N ALA A 536 -6.34 -11.62 -14.18
CA ALA A 536 -6.39 -11.32 -12.75
C ALA A 536 -5.84 -12.47 -11.88
N TYR A 537 -6.01 -13.72 -12.33
CA TYR A 537 -5.32 -14.89 -11.75
C TYR A 537 -3.80 -14.75 -11.85
N VAL A 538 -3.27 -14.37 -13.02
CA VAL A 538 -1.82 -14.20 -13.22
C VAL A 538 -1.29 -13.05 -12.37
N LEU A 539 -1.99 -11.91 -12.33
CA LEU A 539 -1.61 -10.80 -11.46
C LEU A 539 -1.51 -11.24 -9.99
N SER A 540 -2.54 -11.92 -9.48
CA SER A 540 -2.57 -12.43 -8.11
C SER A 540 -1.49 -13.50 -7.87
N ALA A 541 -1.19 -14.34 -8.86
CA ALA A 541 -0.15 -15.36 -8.80
C ALA A 541 1.25 -14.77 -8.56
N TYR A 542 1.60 -13.71 -9.28
CA TYR A 542 2.87 -13.01 -9.08
C TYR A 542 2.95 -12.41 -7.68
N GLN A 543 1.86 -11.83 -7.19
CA GLN A 543 1.80 -11.21 -5.86
C GLN A 543 1.88 -12.24 -4.73
N ASP A 544 1.10 -13.31 -4.79
CA ASP A 544 1.00 -14.28 -3.69
C ASP A 544 2.16 -15.28 -3.65
N VAL A 545 2.81 -15.57 -4.78
CA VAL A 545 3.88 -16.57 -4.86
C VAL A 545 5.25 -15.93 -4.98
N LEU A 546 5.39 -14.88 -5.79
CA LEU A 546 6.68 -14.23 -6.05
C LEU A 546 6.84 -12.96 -5.22
N GLY A 547 5.73 -12.38 -4.77
CA GLY A 547 5.65 -11.10 -4.08
C GLY A 547 6.35 -10.00 -4.85
N ARG A 548 5.81 -9.75 -6.03
CA ARG A 548 6.02 -8.57 -6.88
C ARG A 548 4.88 -8.49 -7.88
N ARG A 549 4.75 -7.37 -8.60
CA ARG A 549 3.88 -7.30 -9.79
C ARG A 549 4.54 -8.05 -10.97
N PRO A 550 3.74 -8.58 -11.91
CA PRO A 550 4.29 -9.06 -13.17
C PRO A 550 4.78 -7.90 -14.02
N ASP A 551 5.86 -8.11 -14.76
CA ASP A 551 6.20 -7.26 -15.89
C ASP A 551 5.20 -7.49 -17.04
N PRO A 552 5.00 -6.52 -17.96
CA PRO A 552 4.01 -6.65 -19.03
C PRO A 552 4.18 -7.92 -19.88
N SER A 553 5.43 -8.31 -20.15
CA SER A 553 5.74 -9.50 -20.97
C SER A 553 5.42 -10.81 -20.25
N GLY A 554 5.74 -10.88 -18.95
CA GLY A 554 5.42 -11.99 -18.08
C GLY A 554 3.92 -12.17 -17.91
N GLN A 555 3.18 -11.09 -17.67
CA GLN A 555 1.73 -11.13 -17.57
C GLN A 555 1.09 -11.66 -18.86
N ALA A 556 1.53 -11.14 -20.02
CA ALA A 556 1.03 -11.57 -21.33
C ALA A 556 1.33 -13.05 -21.59
N TYR A 557 2.56 -13.51 -21.29
CA TYR A 557 2.96 -14.91 -21.47
C TYR A 557 2.05 -15.88 -20.70
N TRP A 558 1.89 -15.67 -19.40
CA TRP A 558 1.10 -16.58 -18.56
C TRP A 558 -0.40 -16.50 -18.87
N THR A 559 -0.90 -15.30 -19.17
CA THR A 559 -2.30 -15.11 -19.54
C THR A 559 -2.62 -15.83 -20.84
N ASN A 560 -1.77 -15.71 -21.86
CA ASN A 560 -1.93 -16.42 -23.13
C ASN A 560 -1.83 -17.93 -22.96
N LYS A 561 -0.95 -18.41 -22.08
CA LYS A 561 -0.84 -19.85 -21.76
C LYS A 561 -2.15 -20.41 -21.22
N LEU A 562 -2.82 -19.68 -20.31
CA LEU A 562 -4.13 -20.05 -19.76
C LEU A 562 -5.25 -19.92 -20.81
N ASN A 563 -5.24 -18.86 -21.62
CA ASN A 563 -6.21 -18.67 -22.72
C ASN A 563 -6.14 -19.81 -23.74
N ASN A 564 -4.95 -20.38 -23.97
CA ASN A 564 -4.72 -21.53 -24.84
C ASN A 564 -5.03 -22.89 -24.18
N GLY A 565 -5.69 -22.90 -23.02
CA GLY A 565 -6.20 -24.12 -22.39
C GLY A 565 -5.24 -24.81 -21.42
N ALA A 566 -4.16 -24.16 -20.98
CA ALA A 566 -3.32 -24.71 -19.92
C ALA A 566 -4.11 -24.85 -18.60
N ASP A 567 -3.94 -26.00 -17.93
CA ASP A 567 -4.53 -26.23 -16.61
C ASP A 567 -3.94 -25.31 -15.54
N ARG A 568 -4.79 -24.71 -14.70
CA ARG A 568 -4.37 -23.81 -13.61
C ARG A 568 -3.52 -24.52 -12.56
N GLY A 569 -3.78 -25.81 -12.29
CA GLY A 569 -2.94 -26.62 -11.42
C GLY A 569 -1.51 -26.72 -11.97
N SER A 570 -1.35 -27.02 -13.26
CA SER A 570 -0.05 -27.03 -13.93
C SER A 570 0.67 -25.68 -13.87
N VAL A 571 -0.06 -24.57 -14.08
CA VAL A 571 0.50 -23.21 -13.95
C VAL A 571 0.91 -22.94 -12.49
N ALA A 572 0.06 -23.29 -11.53
CA ALA A 572 0.34 -23.15 -10.10
C ALA A 572 1.61 -23.89 -9.67
N LEU A 573 1.77 -25.13 -10.13
CA LEU A 573 2.99 -25.91 -9.92
C LEU A 573 4.24 -25.22 -10.51
N GLN A 574 4.14 -24.60 -11.67
CA GLN A 574 5.26 -23.90 -12.32
C GLN A 574 5.68 -22.64 -11.55
N PHE A 575 4.72 -21.88 -11.03
CA PHE A 575 5.00 -20.71 -10.18
C PHE A 575 5.67 -21.13 -8.86
N ILE A 576 5.06 -22.07 -8.12
CA ILE A 576 5.57 -22.51 -6.81
C ILE A 576 6.96 -23.16 -6.91
N ASN A 577 7.20 -23.93 -7.98
CA ASN A 577 8.50 -24.57 -8.20
C ASN A 577 9.45 -23.71 -9.03
N SER A 578 9.13 -22.45 -9.30
CA SER A 578 10.05 -21.56 -9.99
C SER A 578 11.31 -21.33 -9.13
N PRO A 579 12.49 -21.14 -9.73
CA PRO A 579 13.68 -20.75 -8.97
C PRO A 579 13.48 -19.48 -8.15
N GLU A 580 12.63 -18.55 -8.59
CA GLU A 580 12.29 -17.32 -7.87
C GLU A 580 11.48 -17.60 -6.60
N ALA A 581 10.39 -18.37 -6.69
CA ALA A 581 9.60 -18.77 -5.54
C ALA A 581 10.43 -19.55 -4.51
N ARG A 582 11.33 -20.42 -4.98
CA ARG A 582 12.25 -21.16 -4.10
C ARG A 582 13.26 -20.26 -3.41
N ARG A 583 13.84 -19.28 -4.12
CA ARG A 583 14.74 -18.28 -3.51
C ARG A 583 14.01 -17.52 -2.42
N ARG A 584 12.80 -17.01 -2.71
CA ARG A 584 11.97 -16.31 -1.73
C ARG A 584 11.68 -17.16 -0.49
N LEU A 585 11.34 -18.44 -0.66
CA LEU A 585 11.12 -19.35 0.47
C LEU A 585 12.40 -19.51 1.32
N VAL A 586 13.56 -19.68 0.68
CA VAL A 586 14.83 -19.82 1.39
C VAL A 586 15.17 -18.54 2.14
N ASP A 587 15.05 -17.39 1.49
CA ASP A 587 15.28 -16.08 2.10
C ASP A 587 14.35 -15.87 3.30
N ASP A 588 13.05 -16.17 3.16
CA ASP A 588 12.07 -16.14 4.24
C ASP A 588 12.52 -16.95 5.47
N GLN A 589 12.92 -18.21 5.27
CA GLN A 589 13.32 -19.06 6.40
C GLN A 589 14.60 -18.54 7.07
N PHE A 590 15.57 -18.05 6.28
CA PHE A 590 16.80 -17.49 6.82
C PHE A 590 16.53 -16.22 7.65
N LEU A 591 15.67 -15.32 7.17
CA LEU A 591 15.23 -14.16 7.93
C LEU A 591 14.45 -14.57 9.18
N ARG A 592 13.54 -15.55 9.05
CA ARG A 592 12.71 -16.05 10.15
C ARG A 592 13.51 -16.73 11.25
N PHE A 593 14.56 -17.46 10.94
CA PHE A 593 15.28 -18.24 11.96
C PHE A 593 16.63 -17.61 12.33
N LEU A 594 17.32 -16.94 11.42
CA LEU A 594 18.68 -16.43 11.65
C LEU A 594 18.83 -14.91 11.59
N ASP A 595 17.76 -14.16 11.33
CA ASP A 595 17.80 -12.69 11.28
C ASP A 595 18.81 -12.13 10.24
N ARG A 596 18.98 -12.85 9.13
CA ARG A 596 19.86 -12.46 8.00
C ARG A 596 19.43 -13.15 6.72
N TYR A 597 19.86 -12.62 5.59
CA TYR A 597 19.82 -13.34 4.32
C TYR A 597 20.79 -14.54 4.28
N PRO A 598 20.49 -15.57 3.47
CA PRO A 598 21.46 -16.60 3.15
C PRO A 598 22.61 -16.00 2.32
N THR A 599 23.81 -16.53 2.50
CA THR A 599 24.90 -16.31 1.54
C THR A 599 24.55 -16.91 0.17
N ALA A 600 25.20 -16.47 -0.90
CA ALA A 600 24.96 -17.01 -2.24
C ALA A 600 25.14 -18.55 -2.32
N ALA A 601 26.10 -19.10 -1.57
CA ALA A 601 26.34 -20.54 -1.49
C ALA A 601 25.23 -21.28 -0.72
N GLU A 602 24.78 -20.73 0.41
CA GLU A 602 23.64 -21.26 1.18
C GLU A 602 22.36 -21.24 0.32
N GLN A 603 22.07 -20.12 -0.33
CA GLN A 603 20.87 -19.96 -1.17
C GLN A 603 20.88 -20.98 -2.32
N THR A 604 22.00 -21.08 -3.06
CA THR A 604 22.15 -22.04 -4.17
C THR A 604 21.93 -23.47 -3.69
N THR A 605 22.53 -23.84 -2.56
CA THR A 605 22.43 -25.18 -1.99
C THR A 605 20.99 -25.53 -1.61
N TRP A 606 20.29 -24.62 -0.94
CA TRP A 606 18.94 -24.88 -0.45
C TRP A 606 17.89 -24.80 -1.55
N VAL A 607 18.00 -23.85 -2.49
CA VAL A 607 17.09 -23.74 -3.65
C VAL A 607 17.07 -25.05 -4.46
N ALA A 608 18.20 -25.74 -4.59
CA ALA A 608 18.29 -27.03 -5.26
C ALA A 608 17.59 -28.17 -4.48
N GLN A 609 17.47 -28.06 -3.16
CA GLN A 609 16.89 -29.08 -2.29
C GLN A 609 15.39 -28.90 -2.04
N ILE A 610 14.86 -27.67 -2.11
CA ILE A 610 13.44 -27.37 -1.88
C ILE A 610 12.46 -28.27 -2.67
N PRO A 611 12.70 -28.65 -3.96
CA PRO A 611 11.75 -29.49 -4.70
C PRO A 611 11.51 -30.90 -4.13
N SER A 612 12.41 -31.38 -3.25
CA SER A 612 12.21 -32.66 -2.55
C SER A 612 10.99 -32.62 -1.63
N SER A 613 10.42 -33.78 -1.29
CA SER A 613 9.17 -33.86 -0.51
C SER A 613 9.29 -33.25 0.89
N ASP A 614 10.48 -33.29 1.47
CA ASP A 614 10.82 -32.80 2.81
C ASP A 614 11.83 -31.64 2.78
N GLY A 615 12.09 -31.05 1.59
CA GLY A 615 13.15 -30.05 1.41
C GLY A 615 12.98 -28.81 2.28
N GLU A 616 11.75 -28.32 2.44
CA GLU A 616 11.42 -27.18 3.30
C GLU A 616 11.62 -27.52 4.78
N GLN A 617 11.18 -28.69 5.20
CA GLN A 617 11.35 -29.16 6.58
C GLN A 617 12.83 -29.37 6.90
N ARG A 618 13.62 -29.88 5.95
CA ARG A 618 15.07 -30.02 6.11
C ARG A 618 15.77 -28.67 6.25
N LEU A 619 15.33 -27.66 5.49
CA LEU A 619 15.84 -26.28 5.64
C LEU A 619 15.52 -25.73 7.05
N VAL A 620 14.26 -25.80 7.48
CA VAL A 620 13.87 -25.30 8.81
C VAL A 620 14.64 -26.02 9.92
N ALA A 621 14.73 -27.35 9.88
CA ALA A 621 15.48 -28.13 10.86
C ALA A 621 16.98 -27.77 10.85
N PHE A 622 17.58 -27.53 9.68
CA PHE A 622 18.96 -27.08 9.58
C PHE A 622 19.17 -25.73 10.27
N LEU A 623 18.28 -24.76 10.01
CA LEU A 623 18.39 -23.41 10.56
C LEU A 623 18.21 -23.41 12.08
N VAL A 624 17.18 -24.07 12.60
CA VAL A 624 16.90 -24.13 14.06
C VAL A 624 18.00 -24.87 14.82
N ASN A 625 18.62 -25.89 14.21
CA ASN A 625 19.70 -26.64 14.86
C ASN A 625 21.08 -25.98 14.73
N SER A 626 21.19 -24.87 13.99
CA SER A 626 22.46 -24.16 13.80
C SER A 626 23.03 -23.60 15.11
N SER A 627 24.33 -23.30 15.12
CA SER A 627 24.96 -22.58 16.22
C SER A 627 24.43 -21.15 16.32
N ALA A 628 24.26 -20.47 15.19
CA ALA A 628 23.74 -19.10 15.14
C ALA A 628 22.34 -18.97 15.79
N TYR A 629 21.45 -19.94 15.57
CA TYR A 629 20.15 -19.98 16.23
C TYR A 629 20.25 -20.19 17.75
N PHE A 630 21.17 -21.05 18.18
CA PHE A 630 21.40 -21.38 19.59
C PHE A 630 21.93 -20.21 20.40
N THR A 631 22.83 -19.42 19.81
CA THR A 631 23.51 -18.30 20.48
C THR A 631 22.78 -16.96 20.35
N ARG A 632 21.63 -16.93 19.67
CA ARG A 632 20.82 -15.71 19.53
C ARG A 632 20.22 -15.29 20.88
N ASP A 633 20.09 -13.99 21.09
CA ASP A 633 19.38 -13.40 22.23
C ASP A 633 17.98 -12.87 21.87
#